data_AF-A0A8K0E091-F1
#
_entry.id   AF-A0A8K0E091-F1
#
_cell.length_a   1.000
_cell.length_b   1.000
_cell.length_c   1.000
_cell.angle_alpha   90.00
_cell.angle_beta   90.00
_cell.angle_gamma   90.00
#
_symmetry.space_group_name_H-M   'P 1'
#
loop_
_entity.id
_entity.type
_entity.pdbx_description
1 polymer ?
#
loop_
_entity_poly.entity_id
_entity_poly.type
_entity_poly.pdbx_seq_one_letter_code
_entity_poly.pdbx_strand_id
1 'polypeptide(L)'
;MPLTSISPLASKQRDNSLPTAIILPSFSLNEPPSSRPISFLFSIFYVNHICRAFSDLVATLWVVLEMANWESWVSVSRLAIGLWVGTLMLESNAFVVAGNINNVGRADNAGGGGNDAQVAELCNTDMSTFLPPPFNNLTDMACKPLWNTFVMKYSQDAENVVNIVLSILYTTGWVGMGFSKNGGMVGSSAMVGWINRKGEARIKQYYLQGYEQKQVVPDKGELPLTGIPASAVLHGARIYLAFQLKFQTRLGQQPLILAVGSAHPNTHFHLSEHDDKKSIKFDFSAGAAASASDSSSDIDQKKKNHGILGVISWGLILPVGAIIPRYFKHKDPLWYYLHLVIQFVGFILGLTTVVVGRQLYDQIGAHQPTHRGIGIFALFLSILQVLAFFLRPDKDSKIRIYWNWYHHWCGRVALFFAAVNITLGIHIGHAGSDWKIGYGFLLTIVLLSVIILEALACMRKRSDRTIIPPSFQMNPVHSAM
;
A
#
# COMPACT_ATOMS: atom_id res chain seq x y z
N MET A 1 69.65 -40.89 -25.27
CA MET A 1 69.41 -42.35 -25.30
C MET A 1 69.04 -42.79 -23.90
N PRO A 2 68.02 -43.63 -23.67
CA PRO A 2 66.83 -43.96 -24.48
C PRO A 2 65.53 -43.36 -23.85
N LEU A 3 64.50 -42.92 -24.60
CA LEU A 3 63.42 -43.67 -25.31
C LEU A 3 62.52 -44.43 -24.30
N THR A 4 61.17 -44.34 -24.29
CA THR A 4 60.17 -44.16 -25.35
C THR A 4 58.75 -43.98 -24.72
N SER A 5 57.90 -43.08 -25.26
CA SER A 5 56.61 -43.36 -25.95
C SER A 5 55.50 -43.95 -25.06
N ILE A 6 54.26 -43.43 -24.98
CA ILE A 6 53.20 -43.45 -26.02
C ILE A 6 52.08 -42.43 -25.64
N SER A 7 51.51 -41.74 -26.63
CA SER A 7 50.12 -41.23 -26.69
C SER A 7 49.48 -41.83 -27.96
N PRO A 8 48.15 -41.86 -28.25
CA PRO A 8 47.16 -40.81 -27.93
C PRO A 8 45.65 -41.23 -27.82
N LEU A 9 44.77 -40.22 -27.76
CA LEU A 9 43.36 -40.13 -28.23
C LEU A 9 42.16 -40.28 -27.25
N ALA A 10 41.63 -39.10 -26.90
CA ALA A 10 40.24 -38.64 -27.01
C ALA A 10 39.10 -39.30 -26.17
N SER A 11 38.47 -38.51 -25.29
CA SER A 11 37.16 -37.89 -25.61
C SER A 11 36.62 -36.94 -24.51
N LYS A 12 36.07 -35.82 -24.99
CA LYS A 12 34.88 -35.09 -24.50
C LYS A 12 34.87 -34.55 -23.06
N GLN A 13 35.31 -33.29 -22.98
CA GLN A 13 35.07 -32.32 -21.92
C GLN A 13 33.57 -32.17 -21.59
N ARG A 14 33.22 -32.30 -20.30
CA ARG A 14 31.94 -31.84 -19.73
C ARG A 14 32.22 -31.33 -18.31
N ASP A 15 32.59 -30.06 -18.21
CA ASP A 15 32.78 -29.34 -16.96
C ASP A 15 31.43 -29.08 -16.29
N ASN A 16 31.13 -29.79 -15.21
CA ASN A 16 30.13 -29.41 -14.23
C ASN A 16 30.83 -28.64 -13.11
N SER A 17 30.87 -27.32 -13.24
CA SER A 17 31.30 -26.40 -12.18
C SER A 17 30.19 -26.24 -11.14
N LEU A 18 30.39 -26.81 -9.94
CA LEU A 18 29.79 -26.28 -8.70
C LEU A 18 30.77 -25.27 -8.08
N PRO A 19 30.37 -24.03 -7.78
CA PRO A 19 31.23 -23.09 -7.10
C PRO A 19 31.24 -23.31 -5.59
N THR A 20 32.45 -23.51 -5.07
CA THR A 20 33.04 -22.89 -3.88
C THR A 20 32.13 -22.71 -2.66
N ALA A 21 32.32 -23.59 -1.67
CA ALA A 21 31.87 -23.40 -0.30
C ALA A 21 32.39 -22.06 0.27
N ILE A 22 31.46 -21.26 0.79
CA ILE A 22 31.76 -20.03 1.53
C ILE A 22 32.43 -20.46 2.84
N ILE A 23 33.72 -20.17 2.94
CA ILE A 23 34.50 -20.27 4.18
C ILE A 23 33.96 -19.21 5.14
N LEU A 24 33.30 -19.65 6.22
CA LEU A 24 32.96 -18.78 7.35
C LEU A 24 34.26 -18.44 8.11
N PRO A 25 34.50 -17.17 8.48
CA PRO A 25 35.66 -16.83 9.28
C PRO A 25 35.47 -17.37 10.71
N SER A 26 36.43 -18.19 11.15
CA SER A 26 36.63 -18.58 12.54
C SER A 26 37.03 -17.34 13.35
N PHE A 27 36.14 -16.85 14.21
CA PHE A 27 36.42 -15.75 15.14
C PHE A 27 37.19 -16.25 16.37
N SER A 28 38.36 -15.65 16.59
CA SER A 28 39.19 -15.85 17.78
C SER A 28 38.50 -15.30 19.04
N LEU A 29 38.48 -16.09 20.12
CA LEU A 29 37.89 -15.78 21.42
C LEU A 29 38.82 -14.91 22.28
N ASN A 30 39.26 -13.74 21.80
CA ASN A 30 40.15 -12.87 22.60
C ASN A 30 40.03 -11.36 22.26
N GLU A 31 38.81 -10.82 22.19
CA GLU A 31 38.60 -9.35 22.18
C GLU A 31 37.54 -8.88 23.19
N PRO A 32 37.72 -7.70 23.80
CA PRO A 32 36.90 -7.20 24.92
C PRO A 32 35.49 -6.77 24.51
N PRO A 33 34.52 -6.78 25.46
CA PRO A 33 33.09 -6.65 25.16
C PRO A 33 32.68 -5.17 25.09
N SER A 34 32.89 -4.50 23.97
CA SER A 34 32.31 -3.17 23.76
C SER A 34 31.88 -2.82 22.34
N SER A 35 31.92 -3.75 21.38
CA SER A 35 31.61 -3.42 19.98
C SER A 35 30.94 -4.55 19.17
N ARG A 36 29.79 -5.07 19.64
CA ARG A 36 28.89 -5.87 18.78
C ARG A 36 27.49 -5.23 18.70
N PRO A 37 26.89 -5.06 17.51
CA PRO A 37 25.56 -4.46 17.37
C PRO A 37 24.47 -5.45 17.79
N ILE A 38 23.85 -5.17 18.94
CA ILE A 38 22.80 -5.98 19.60
C ILE A 38 21.46 -5.96 18.83
N SER A 39 21.30 -5.10 17.82
CA SER A 39 19.99 -4.84 17.16
C SER A 39 19.53 -5.90 16.15
N PHE A 40 20.43 -6.72 15.59
CA PHE A 40 20.06 -7.62 14.48
C PHE A 40 19.70 -9.05 14.93
N LEU A 41 20.33 -9.55 16.00
CA LEU A 41 20.08 -10.90 16.53
C LEU A 41 18.78 -10.99 17.36
N PHE A 42 18.35 -9.89 17.98
CA PHE A 42 17.06 -9.82 18.68
C PHE A 42 15.87 -9.86 17.73
N SER A 43 15.99 -9.38 16.49
CA SER A 43 14.85 -9.24 15.57
C SER A 43 14.39 -10.59 14.98
N ILE A 44 15.32 -11.50 14.68
CA ILE A 44 14.99 -12.76 13.98
C ILE A 44 14.50 -13.85 14.97
N PHE A 45 15.10 -13.93 16.16
CA PHE A 45 14.68 -14.90 17.18
C PHE A 45 13.32 -14.55 17.81
N TYR A 46 13.01 -13.26 17.97
CA TYR A 46 11.76 -12.81 18.58
C TYR A 46 10.56 -12.96 17.61
N VAL A 47 10.76 -12.72 16.31
CA VAL A 47 9.71 -12.91 15.28
C VAL A 47 9.32 -14.39 15.14
N ASN A 48 10.29 -15.32 15.16
CA ASN A 48 10.00 -16.75 15.06
C ASN A 48 9.25 -17.31 16.29
N HIS A 49 9.56 -16.81 17.50
CA HIS A 49 8.83 -17.18 18.71
C HIS A 49 7.41 -16.62 18.73
N ILE A 50 7.21 -15.40 18.22
CA ILE A 50 5.88 -14.79 18.08
C ILE A 50 5.05 -15.54 17.03
N CYS A 51 5.63 -15.94 15.89
CA CYS A 51 4.93 -16.73 14.88
C CYS A 51 4.49 -18.11 15.38
N ARG A 52 5.32 -18.79 16.19
CA ARG A 52 4.92 -20.06 16.85
C ARG A 52 3.83 -19.85 17.90
N ALA A 53 3.99 -18.88 18.78
CA ALA A 53 2.96 -18.55 19.78
C ALA A 53 1.63 -18.13 19.13
N PHE A 54 1.67 -17.49 17.95
CA PHE A 54 0.49 -17.13 17.17
C PHE A 54 -0.17 -18.33 16.49
N SER A 55 0.63 -19.26 15.92
CA SER A 55 0.12 -20.53 15.38
C SER A 55 -0.58 -21.37 16.45
N ASP A 56 0.03 -21.44 17.65
CA ASP A 56 -0.53 -22.18 18.78
C ASP A 56 -1.79 -21.50 19.33
N LEU A 57 -1.85 -20.16 19.32
CA LEU A 57 -3.03 -19.39 19.70
C LEU A 57 -4.19 -19.57 18.72
N VAL A 58 -3.93 -19.60 17.41
CA VAL A 58 -4.95 -19.85 16.38
C VAL A 58 -5.50 -21.27 16.48
N ALA A 59 -4.64 -22.26 16.71
CA ALA A 59 -5.06 -23.64 16.95
C ALA A 59 -5.90 -23.76 18.24
N THR A 60 -5.51 -23.06 19.31
CA THR A 60 -6.26 -23.07 20.58
C THR A 60 -7.60 -22.34 20.45
N LEU A 61 -7.66 -21.22 19.72
CA LEU A 61 -8.90 -20.50 19.41
C LEU A 61 -9.83 -21.33 18.52
N TRP A 62 -9.29 -22.09 17.56
CA TRP A 62 -10.06 -23.02 16.72
C TRP A 62 -10.73 -24.12 17.56
N VAL A 63 -9.99 -24.73 18.49
CA VAL A 63 -10.52 -25.74 19.43
C VAL A 63 -11.56 -25.15 20.39
N VAL A 64 -11.36 -23.91 20.87
CA VAL A 64 -12.33 -23.21 21.74
C VAL A 64 -13.60 -22.80 20.97
N LEU A 65 -13.47 -22.46 19.68
CA LEU A 65 -14.59 -22.18 18.78
C LEU A 65 -15.41 -23.45 18.46
N GLU A 66 -14.75 -24.59 18.37
CA GLU A 66 -15.37 -25.90 18.12
C GLU A 66 -16.10 -26.47 19.35
N MET A 67 -15.71 -26.04 20.56
CA MET A 67 -16.36 -26.41 21.83
C MET A 67 -17.51 -25.47 22.26
N ALA A 68 -17.76 -24.38 21.54
CA ALA A 68 -18.80 -23.41 21.86
C ALA A 68 -20.14 -23.79 21.19
N ASN A 69 -21.10 -24.24 22.01
CA ASN A 69 -22.39 -24.81 21.58
C ASN A 69 -23.14 -23.90 20.57
N TRP A 70 -23.47 -24.47 19.40
CA TRP A 70 -24.00 -23.82 18.19
C TRP A 70 -25.23 -22.90 18.43
N GLU A 71 -26.07 -23.24 19.40
CA GLU A 71 -27.26 -22.46 19.80
C GLU A 71 -26.92 -21.04 20.33
N SER A 72 -25.75 -20.85 20.92
CA SER A 72 -25.32 -19.56 21.51
C SER A 72 -24.88 -18.54 20.45
N TRP A 73 -24.32 -19.04 19.34
CA TRP A 73 -23.97 -18.22 18.18
C TRP A 73 -25.19 -17.72 17.42
N VAL A 74 -26.32 -18.45 17.42
CA VAL A 74 -27.57 -18.00 16.78
C VAL A 74 -28.14 -16.75 17.47
N SER A 75 -27.99 -16.61 18.79
CA SER A 75 -28.45 -15.42 19.53
C SER A 75 -27.51 -14.21 19.38
N VAL A 76 -26.18 -14.43 19.38
CA VAL A 76 -25.19 -13.36 19.20
C VAL A 76 -25.14 -12.90 17.75
N SER A 77 -25.27 -13.81 16.79
CA SER A 77 -25.47 -13.48 15.39
C SER A 77 -26.80 -12.77 15.18
N ARG A 78 -27.91 -13.11 15.86
CA ARG A 78 -29.16 -12.33 15.78
C ARG A 78 -29.06 -10.92 16.33
N LEU A 79 -28.24 -10.67 17.37
CA LEU A 79 -27.97 -9.32 17.88
C LEU A 79 -27.00 -8.54 16.99
N ALA A 80 -25.98 -9.19 16.43
CA ALA A 80 -25.05 -8.58 15.48
C ALA A 80 -25.70 -8.33 14.11
N ILE A 81 -26.54 -9.25 13.63
CA ILE A 81 -27.43 -9.11 12.47
C ILE A 81 -28.52 -8.09 12.80
N GLY A 82 -29.02 -7.98 14.03
CA GLY A 82 -29.96 -6.93 14.44
C GLY A 82 -29.33 -5.53 14.41
N LEU A 83 -28.06 -5.40 14.79
CA LEU A 83 -27.28 -4.16 14.62
C LEU A 83 -26.91 -3.91 13.15
N TRP A 84 -26.58 -4.94 12.37
CA TRP A 84 -26.32 -4.84 10.92
C TRP A 84 -27.58 -4.49 10.11
N VAL A 85 -28.71 -5.15 10.39
CA VAL A 85 -30.03 -4.91 9.79
C VAL A 85 -30.59 -3.59 10.28
N GLY A 86 -30.37 -3.18 11.54
CA GLY A 86 -30.71 -1.84 12.01
C GLY A 86 -29.95 -0.73 11.27
N THR A 87 -28.70 -1.02 10.85
CA THR A 87 -27.88 -0.09 10.06
C THR A 87 -28.27 -0.12 8.57
N LEU A 88 -28.65 -1.28 8.02
CA LEU A 88 -29.19 -1.43 6.66
C LEU A 88 -30.64 -0.92 6.50
N MET A 89 -31.47 -0.98 7.53
CA MET A 89 -32.86 -0.48 7.54
C MET A 89 -32.92 1.05 7.70
N LEU A 90 -31.82 1.69 8.11
CA LEU A 90 -31.62 3.13 7.98
C LEU A 90 -31.18 3.54 6.57
N GLU A 91 -30.80 2.59 5.71
CA GLU A 91 -30.47 2.81 4.29
C GLU A 91 -31.56 2.30 3.31
N SER A 92 -32.61 1.61 3.76
CA SER A 92 -33.68 1.14 2.87
C SER A 92 -34.63 2.24 2.35
N ASN A 93 -34.45 3.50 2.76
CA ASN A 93 -35.05 4.66 2.09
C ASN A 93 -34.11 5.35 1.09
N ALA A 94 -32.87 4.85 0.93
CA ALA A 94 -31.91 5.34 -0.06
C ALA A 94 -31.66 4.37 -1.23
N PHE A 95 -32.21 3.14 -1.17
CA PHE A 95 -31.94 2.10 -2.18
C PHE A 95 -33.23 1.43 -2.69
N VAL A 96 -34.11 2.21 -3.35
CA VAL A 96 -35.24 1.68 -4.16
C VAL A 96 -35.10 2.07 -5.65
N VAL A 97 -34.01 2.71 -6.08
CA VAL A 97 -33.79 2.98 -7.51
C VAL A 97 -32.45 2.42 -7.99
N ALA A 98 -32.35 1.09 -8.04
CA ALA A 98 -31.45 0.40 -8.97
C ALA A 98 -31.67 -1.12 -8.92
N GLY A 99 -32.52 -1.65 -9.80
CA GLY A 99 -32.46 -3.05 -10.22
C GLY A 99 -33.79 -3.77 -10.39
N ASN A 100 -34.44 -3.65 -11.55
CA ASN A 100 -34.67 -4.82 -12.41
C ASN A 100 -35.29 -4.50 -13.80
N ILE A 101 -34.56 -4.94 -14.83
CA ILE A 101 -34.99 -5.67 -16.03
C ILE A 101 -35.68 -4.91 -17.19
N ASN A 102 -34.87 -4.72 -18.23
CA ASN A 102 -35.05 -4.99 -19.67
C ASN A 102 -36.39 -4.76 -20.39
N ASN A 103 -36.22 -4.16 -21.57
CA ASN A 103 -37.10 -3.98 -22.72
C ASN A 103 -38.20 -2.92 -22.60
N VAL A 104 -37.94 -1.75 -23.18
CA VAL A 104 -38.62 -1.20 -24.38
C VAL A 104 -38.16 0.26 -24.58
N GLY A 105 -37.84 0.63 -25.82
CA GLY A 105 -37.96 2.01 -26.29
C GLY A 105 -36.70 2.89 -26.24
N ARG A 106 -36.02 2.93 -27.39
CA ARG A 106 -35.16 4.03 -27.87
C ARG A 106 -35.71 5.42 -27.49
N ALA A 107 -34.93 6.23 -26.76
CA ALA A 107 -34.91 7.69 -26.86
C ALA A 107 -33.69 8.25 -26.12
N ASP A 108 -33.00 9.16 -26.79
CA ASP A 108 -31.73 9.77 -26.43
C ASP A 108 -31.77 10.55 -25.11
N ASN A 109 -30.71 10.50 -24.30
CA ASN A 109 -30.07 11.69 -23.74
C ASN A 109 -28.82 11.39 -22.91
N ALA A 110 -27.84 12.28 -23.09
CA ALA A 110 -26.46 12.23 -22.68
C ALA A 110 -26.20 12.40 -21.16
N GLY A 111 -25.05 11.87 -20.73
CA GLY A 111 -24.33 12.38 -19.54
C GLY A 111 -24.01 11.31 -18.48
N GLY A 112 -22.87 10.62 -18.62
CA GLY A 112 -22.34 9.77 -17.55
C GLY A 112 -21.40 8.65 -18.00
N GLY A 113 -20.24 8.99 -18.55
CA GLY A 113 -19.21 8.01 -18.98
C GLY A 113 -17.83 8.65 -19.04
N GLY A 114 -17.31 9.13 -17.91
CA GLY A 114 -16.16 10.03 -17.86
C GLY A 114 -14.78 9.42 -18.06
N ASN A 115 -14.58 8.11 -17.83
CA ASN A 115 -13.23 7.53 -17.82
C ASN A 115 -12.90 6.73 -19.09
N ASP A 116 -13.82 5.91 -19.60
CA ASP A 116 -13.55 5.09 -20.79
C ASP A 116 -13.53 5.93 -22.09
N ALA A 117 -14.34 7.00 -22.16
CA ALA A 117 -14.37 7.89 -23.31
C ALA A 117 -13.11 8.78 -23.42
N GLN A 118 -12.59 9.29 -22.31
CA GLN A 118 -11.35 10.10 -22.29
C GLN A 118 -10.10 9.27 -22.66
N VAL A 119 -10.03 8.02 -22.17
CA VAL A 119 -8.94 7.10 -22.51
C VAL A 119 -9.00 6.69 -23.99
N ALA A 120 -10.18 6.48 -24.55
CA ALA A 120 -10.36 6.21 -25.97
C ALA A 120 -9.93 7.40 -26.84
N GLU A 121 -10.24 8.64 -26.44
CA GLU A 121 -9.84 9.84 -27.18
C GLU A 121 -8.32 10.05 -27.21
N LEU A 122 -7.63 9.79 -26.09
CA LEU A 122 -6.16 9.87 -25.98
C LEU A 122 -5.41 8.88 -26.89
N CYS A 123 -6.02 7.74 -27.18
CA CYS A 123 -5.43 6.72 -28.05
C CYS A 123 -5.74 6.93 -29.54
N ASN A 124 -6.76 7.71 -29.88
CA ASN A 124 -7.22 7.95 -31.26
C ASN A 124 -6.46 9.06 -32.01
N THR A 125 -5.32 9.55 -31.51
CA THR A 125 -4.51 10.54 -32.23
C THR A 125 -3.82 9.92 -33.46
N ASP A 126 -4.13 10.46 -34.64
CA ASP A 126 -3.41 10.16 -35.89
C ASP A 126 -2.02 10.79 -35.88
N MET A 127 -1.00 9.95 -35.89
CA MET A 127 0.41 10.37 -35.83
C MET A 127 1.04 10.57 -37.21
N SER A 128 0.33 10.17 -38.28
CA SER A 128 0.86 10.18 -39.65
C SER A 128 1.18 11.59 -40.18
N THR A 129 0.54 12.59 -39.59
CA THR A 129 0.62 13.99 -40.00
C THR A 129 1.81 14.76 -39.40
N PHE A 130 2.37 14.30 -38.27
CA PHE A 130 3.37 15.08 -37.52
C PHE A 130 4.61 14.31 -37.07
N LEU A 131 4.57 12.98 -36.94
CA LEU A 131 5.79 12.22 -36.66
C LEU A 131 6.64 12.10 -37.94
N PRO A 132 7.97 11.98 -37.83
CA PRO A 132 8.80 11.68 -38.99
C PRO A 132 8.77 10.17 -39.32
N PRO A 133 9.11 9.78 -40.56
CA PRO A 133 9.35 8.38 -40.91
C PRO A 133 10.43 7.72 -40.02
N PRO A 134 10.26 6.45 -39.62
CA PRO A 134 9.15 5.54 -39.94
C PRO A 134 7.94 5.66 -38.99
N PHE A 135 8.03 6.49 -37.95
CA PHE A 135 7.03 6.53 -36.86
C PHE A 135 5.66 7.05 -37.31
N ASN A 136 5.60 7.73 -38.46
CA ASN A 136 4.37 8.22 -39.06
C ASN A 136 3.52 7.14 -39.74
N ASN A 137 4.09 5.97 -40.02
CA ASN A 137 3.39 4.88 -40.73
C ASN A 137 3.33 3.59 -39.90
N LEU A 138 3.36 3.71 -38.57
CA LEU A 138 3.19 2.57 -37.68
C LEU A 138 1.71 2.22 -37.54
N THR A 139 1.32 1.08 -38.09
CA THR A 139 -0.01 0.48 -37.89
C THR A 139 0.00 -0.47 -36.69
N ASP A 140 -1.19 -0.81 -36.19
CA ASP A 140 -1.39 -1.87 -35.20
C ASP A 140 -0.60 -1.67 -33.89
N MET A 141 -0.42 -0.41 -33.47
CA MET A 141 0.17 -0.11 -32.17
C MET A 141 -0.86 -0.28 -31.06
N ALA A 142 -0.53 -1.09 -30.05
CA ALA A 142 -1.27 -1.11 -28.80
C ALA A 142 -1.13 0.24 -28.09
N CYS A 143 -2.21 0.75 -27.50
CA CYS A 143 -2.20 2.01 -26.77
C CYS A 143 -2.59 1.80 -25.30
N LYS A 144 -1.81 2.34 -24.37
CA LYS A 144 -2.10 2.28 -22.94
C LYS A 144 -1.82 3.61 -22.24
N PRO A 145 -2.78 4.15 -21.45
CA PRO A 145 -2.48 5.19 -20.48
C PRO A 145 -1.57 4.60 -19.39
N LEU A 146 -0.56 5.34 -18.96
CA LEU A 146 0.42 4.85 -17.99
C LEU A 146 0.28 5.51 -16.61
N TRP A 147 0.26 6.84 -16.59
CA TRP A 147 0.29 7.64 -15.36
C TRP A 147 0.02 9.11 -15.68
N ASN A 148 -0.80 9.80 -14.88
CA ASN A 148 -1.21 11.18 -15.15
C ASN A 148 -1.72 11.32 -16.59
N THR A 149 -1.04 12.12 -17.41
CA THR A 149 -1.37 12.30 -18.83
C THR A 149 -0.41 11.56 -19.76
N PHE A 150 0.45 10.68 -19.24
CA PHE A 150 1.29 9.81 -20.04
C PHE A 150 0.45 8.75 -20.74
N VAL A 151 0.66 8.64 -22.04
CA VAL A 151 0.07 7.62 -22.91
C VAL A 151 1.18 7.03 -23.75
N MET A 152 1.23 5.71 -23.80
CA MET A 152 2.21 5.00 -24.60
C MET A 152 1.51 4.20 -25.69
N LYS A 153 1.91 4.46 -26.93
CA LYS A 153 1.66 3.58 -28.06
C LYS A 153 2.89 2.72 -28.27
N TYR A 154 2.71 1.41 -28.40
CA TYR A 154 3.81 0.48 -28.62
C TYR A 154 3.42 -0.66 -29.55
N SER A 155 4.39 -1.21 -30.27
CA SER A 155 4.24 -2.46 -31.01
C SER A 155 5.51 -3.29 -30.88
N GLN A 156 5.38 -4.60 -31.03
CA GLN A 156 6.51 -5.52 -31.08
C GLN A 156 6.34 -6.50 -32.24
N ASP A 157 7.32 -6.57 -33.13
CA ASP A 157 7.30 -7.48 -34.29
C ASP A 157 7.94 -8.86 -33.99
N ALA A 158 7.96 -9.72 -35.01
CA ALA A 158 8.50 -11.08 -34.90
C ALA A 158 10.03 -11.10 -34.73
N GLU A 159 10.70 -10.03 -35.17
CA GLU A 159 12.14 -9.80 -35.08
C GLU A 159 12.56 -9.15 -33.74
N ASN A 160 11.63 -9.06 -32.78
CA ASN A 160 11.80 -8.45 -31.46
C ASN A 160 12.13 -6.96 -31.49
N VAL A 161 11.77 -6.26 -32.56
CA VAL A 161 11.82 -4.81 -32.65
C VAL A 161 10.60 -4.23 -31.95
N VAL A 162 10.84 -3.33 -31.01
CA VAL A 162 9.82 -2.63 -30.24
C VAL A 162 9.79 -1.17 -30.68
N ASN A 163 8.66 -0.74 -31.25
CA ASN A 163 8.40 0.65 -31.55
C ASN A 163 7.69 1.28 -30.36
N ILE A 164 8.15 2.43 -29.89
CA ILE A 164 7.57 3.14 -28.75
C ILE A 164 7.31 4.58 -29.16
N VAL A 165 6.07 5.03 -28.92
CA VAL A 165 5.68 6.44 -28.96
C VAL A 165 5.07 6.81 -27.61
N LEU A 166 5.82 7.56 -26.82
CA LEU A 166 5.37 8.08 -25.53
C LEU A 166 4.86 9.51 -25.72
N SER A 167 3.69 9.83 -25.17
CA SER A 167 3.15 11.18 -25.19
C SER A 167 2.67 11.64 -23.82
N ILE A 168 2.78 12.93 -23.55
CA ILE A 168 2.28 13.58 -22.32
C ILE A 168 1.87 15.01 -22.63
N LEU A 169 0.95 15.59 -21.85
CA LEU A 169 0.80 17.05 -21.82
C LEU A 169 2.15 17.70 -21.46
N TYR A 170 2.54 18.69 -22.25
CA TYR A 170 3.87 19.29 -22.17
C TYR A 170 3.76 20.81 -21.99
N THR A 171 4.40 21.30 -20.93
CA THR A 171 4.51 22.74 -20.64
C THR A 171 5.93 23.21 -20.93
N THR A 172 6.91 22.76 -20.14
CA THR A 172 8.33 23.14 -20.24
C THR A 172 9.23 22.03 -19.71
N GLY A 173 10.54 22.14 -19.96
CA GLY A 173 11.54 21.30 -19.32
C GLY A 173 11.79 19.99 -20.09
N TRP A 174 11.77 18.85 -19.43
CA TRP A 174 12.08 17.54 -20.03
C TRP A 174 11.13 16.44 -19.56
N VAL A 175 10.96 15.43 -20.42
CA VAL A 175 10.15 14.23 -20.18
C VAL A 175 10.99 13.00 -20.44
N GLY A 176 10.95 12.03 -19.54
CA GLY A 176 11.77 10.83 -19.60
C GLY A 176 11.01 9.53 -19.38
N MET A 177 11.43 8.49 -20.09
CA MET A 177 11.04 7.10 -19.89
C MET A 177 12.29 6.23 -19.84
N GLY A 178 12.42 5.40 -18.81
CA GLY A 178 13.54 4.50 -18.64
C GLY A 178 13.14 3.06 -18.41
N PHE A 179 14.03 2.16 -18.80
CA PHE A 179 13.97 0.73 -18.51
C PHE A 179 14.86 0.45 -17.32
N SER A 180 14.27 -0.20 -16.31
CA SER A 180 14.91 -0.44 -15.03
C SER A 180 14.95 -1.93 -14.72
N LYS A 181 16.07 -2.37 -14.13
CA LYS A 181 16.23 -3.76 -13.68
C LYS A 181 15.40 -4.06 -12.43
N ASN A 182 15.16 -3.05 -11.58
CA ASN A 182 14.52 -3.18 -10.27
C ASN A 182 13.40 -2.16 -10.00
N GLY A 183 13.02 -1.36 -11.00
CA GLY A 183 12.07 -0.25 -10.85
C GLY A 183 12.68 1.04 -10.28
N GLY A 184 13.96 1.05 -9.93
CA GLY A 184 14.71 2.21 -9.42
C GLY A 184 15.45 2.99 -10.51
N MET A 185 15.90 4.19 -10.17
CA MET A 185 16.65 5.07 -11.08
C MET A 185 18.07 4.56 -11.36
N VAL A 186 18.82 4.22 -10.31
CA VAL A 186 20.23 3.85 -10.41
C VAL A 186 20.41 2.53 -11.18
N GLY A 187 21.28 2.54 -12.18
CA GLY A 187 21.54 1.43 -13.10
C GLY A 187 20.57 1.32 -14.27
N SER A 188 19.61 2.24 -14.39
CA SER A 188 18.64 2.26 -15.48
C SER A 188 19.15 3.03 -16.70
N SER A 189 18.52 2.77 -17.85
CA SER A 189 18.76 3.54 -19.07
C SER A 189 17.46 4.17 -19.55
N ALA A 190 17.51 5.44 -19.93
CA ALA A 190 16.32 6.23 -20.24
C ALA A 190 16.42 6.98 -21.56
N MET A 191 15.29 7.12 -22.25
CA MET A 191 15.11 8.09 -23.33
C MET A 191 14.45 9.33 -22.74
N VAL A 192 15.08 10.49 -22.96
CA VAL A 192 14.61 11.77 -22.45
C VAL A 192 14.51 12.75 -23.60
N GLY A 193 13.37 13.43 -23.71
CA GLY A 193 13.13 14.44 -24.72
C GLY A 193 12.57 15.73 -24.17
N TRP A 194 12.84 16.81 -24.90
CA TRP A 194 12.46 18.18 -24.55
C TRP A 194 12.39 19.06 -25.79
N ILE A 195 11.75 20.21 -25.64
CA ILE A 195 11.84 21.33 -26.58
C ILE A 195 12.79 22.35 -25.97
N ASN A 196 13.87 22.70 -26.68
CA ASN A 196 14.83 23.68 -26.18
C ASN A 196 14.28 25.11 -26.27
N ARG A 197 15.01 26.08 -25.69
CA ARG A 197 14.60 27.49 -25.70
C ARG A 197 14.49 28.11 -27.10
N LYS A 198 15.04 27.46 -28.13
CA LYS A 198 14.94 27.88 -29.53
C LYS A 198 13.73 27.25 -30.26
N GLY A 199 12.93 26.44 -29.56
CA GLY A 199 11.82 25.69 -30.15
C GLY A 199 12.23 24.40 -30.85
N GLU A 200 13.50 23.99 -30.76
CA GLU A 200 13.97 22.76 -31.40
C GLU A 200 13.71 21.56 -30.47
N ALA A 201 13.10 20.53 -31.03
CA ALA A 201 12.92 19.27 -30.31
C ALA A 201 14.24 18.49 -30.21
N ARG A 202 14.47 17.90 -29.04
CA ARG A 202 15.67 17.11 -28.72
C ARG A 202 15.25 15.84 -28.00
N ILE A 203 15.97 14.76 -28.27
CA ILE A 203 15.83 13.48 -27.58
C ILE A 203 17.19 12.83 -27.46
N LYS A 204 17.51 12.30 -26.27
CA LYS A 204 18.78 11.64 -25.97
C LYS A 204 18.56 10.43 -25.07
N GLN A 205 19.46 9.46 -25.21
CA GLN A 205 19.58 8.37 -24.26
C GLN A 205 20.41 8.83 -23.06
N TYR A 206 20.08 8.36 -21.87
CA TYR A 206 20.80 8.62 -20.62
C TYR A 206 21.07 7.33 -19.88
N TYR A 207 22.26 7.25 -19.28
CA TYR A 207 22.61 6.23 -18.31
C TYR A 207 22.56 6.83 -16.91
N LEU A 208 21.79 6.19 -16.02
CA LEU A 208 21.46 6.72 -14.71
C LEU A 208 22.35 6.05 -13.66
N GLN A 209 23.58 6.52 -13.47
CA GLN A 209 24.56 5.89 -12.56
C GLN A 209 24.33 6.23 -11.09
N GLY A 210 23.54 7.26 -10.79
CA GLY A 210 23.35 7.78 -9.44
C GLY A 210 22.35 8.92 -9.42
N TYR A 211 22.20 9.53 -8.24
CA TYR A 211 21.26 10.64 -8.02
C TYR A 211 21.85 12.01 -8.28
N GLU A 212 23.18 12.12 -8.38
CA GLU A 212 23.83 13.39 -8.69
C GLU A 212 23.76 13.69 -10.19
N GLN A 213 23.62 14.96 -10.55
CA GLN A 213 23.47 15.41 -11.94
C GLN A 213 24.59 14.92 -12.89
N LYS A 214 25.83 14.87 -12.40
CA LYS A 214 26.99 14.35 -13.16
C LYS A 214 26.94 12.83 -13.42
N GLN A 215 26.15 12.10 -12.62
CA GLN A 215 25.94 10.65 -12.73
C GLN A 215 24.75 10.32 -13.65
N VAL A 216 24.02 11.33 -14.11
CA VAL A 216 23.00 11.21 -15.16
C VAL A 216 23.67 11.58 -16.48
N VAL A 217 24.20 10.56 -17.16
CA VAL A 217 25.15 10.76 -18.25
C VAL A 217 24.43 10.74 -19.59
N PRO A 218 24.40 11.86 -20.36
CA PRO A 218 23.79 11.90 -21.68
C PRO A 218 24.57 11.04 -22.68
N ASP A 219 23.88 10.58 -23.72
CA ASP A 219 24.40 9.79 -24.84
C ASP A 219 25.08 8.47 -24.40
N LYS A 220 24.67 7.94 -23.25
CA LYS A 220 25.09 6.62 -22.75
C LYS A 220 23.88 5.81 -22.32
N GLY A 221 24.03 4.49 -22.27
CA GLY A 221 23.03 3.57 -21.72
C GLY A 221 23.08 2.19 -22.36
N GLU A 222 22.24 1.30 -21.87
CA GLU A 222 22.13 -0.10 -22.29
C GLU A 222 20.89 -0.36 -23.17
N LEU A 223 20.09 0.68 -23.50
CA LEU A 223 18.95 0.50 -24.41
C LEU A 223 19.46 0.14 -25.81
N PRO A 224 18.99 -0.96 -26.42
CA PRO A 224 19.45 -1.41 -27.72
C PRO A 224 18.73 -0.63 -28.83
N LEU A 225 19.06 0.65 -28.98
CA LEU A 225 18.54 1.51 -30.04
C LEU A 225 18.91 0.93 -31.42
N THR A 226 17.98 0.99 -32.36
CA THR A 226 18.26 0.62 -33.75
C THR A 226 18.99 1.74 -34.49
N GLY A 227 19.34 1.53 -35.75
CA GLY A 227 19.90 2.58 -36.61
C GLY A 227 18.91 3.70 -36.98
N ILE A 228 17.65 3.59 -36.54
CA ILE A 228 16.60 4.58 -36.80
C ILE A 228 16.69 5.69 -35.73
N PRO A 229 16.86 6.96 -36.12
CA PRO A 229 17.02 8.04 -35.16
C PRO A 229 15.74 8.23 -34.33
N ALA A 230 15.91 8.37 -33.02
CA ALA A 230 14.82 8.76 -32.13
C ALA A 230 14.35 10.18 -32.47
N SER A 231 13.06 10.46 -32.28
CA SER A 231 12.44 11.75 -32.56
C SER A 231 11.68 12.27 -31.35
N ALA A 232 11.69 13.59 -31.19
CA ALA A 232 10.77 14.31 -30.32
C ALA A 232 10.00 15.31 -31.18
N VAL A 233 8.69 15.42 -30.95
CA VAL A 233 7.83 16.38 -31.67
C VAL A 233 6.84 16.99 -30.68
N LEU A 234 6.64 18.30 -30.75
CA LEU A 234 5.54 18.99 -30.07
C LEU A 234 4.37 19.10 -31.03
N HIS A 235 3.21 18.54 -30.67
CA HIS A 235 1.99 18.63 -31.47
C HIS A 235 0.79 18.92 -30.57
N GLY A 236 0.15 20.07 -30.80
CA GLY A 236 -0.83 20.64 -29.87
C GLY A 236 -0.22 20.91 -28.49
N ALA A 237 -0.90 20.49 -27.43
CA ALA A 237 -0.42 20.63 -26.05
C ALA A 237 0.45 19.44 -25.57
N ARG A 238 0.86 18.54 -26.48
CA ARG A 238 1.56 17.29 -26.12
C ARG A 238 2.92 17.18 -26.80
N ILE A 239 3.90 16.68 -26.05
CA ILE A 239 5.17 16.21 -26.62
C ILE A 239 5.05 14.72 -26.90
N TYR A 240 5.64 14.28 -28.01
CA TYR A 240 5.73 12.89 -28.45
C TYR A 240 7.20 12.50 -28.55
N LEU A 241 7.58 11.43 -27.87
CA LEU A 241 8.91 10.83 -27.93
C LEU A 241 8.79 9.49 -28.65
N ALA A 242 9.39 9.38 -29.83
CA ALA A 242 9.34 8.21 -30.68
C ALA A 242 10.73 7.59 -30.82
N PHE A 243 10.87 6.30 -30.55
CA PHE A 243 12.14 5.59 -30.67
C PHE A 243 11.90 4.10 -30.89
N GLN A 244 12.92 3.42 -31.42
CA GLN A 244 12.87 2.01 -31.76
C GLN A 244 13.99 1.24 -31.07
N LEU A 245 13.65 0.09 -30.49
CA LEU A 245 14.56 -0.78 -29.77
C LEU A 245 14.57 -2.17 -30.42
N LYS A 246 15.71 -2.86 -30.48
CA LYS A 246 15.79 -4.25 -30.93
C LYS A 246 16.39 -5.13 -29.85
N PHE A 247 15.58 -6.02 -29.27
CA PHE A 247 16.03 -6.95 -28.25
C PHE A 247 16.44 -8.29 -28.86
N GLN A 248 17.26 -9.06 -28.13
CA GLN A 248 17.64 -10.42 -28.56
C GLN A 248 16.47 -11.41 -28.45
N THR A 249 15.59 -11.18 -27.48
CA THR A 249 14.41 -12.00 -27.21
C THR A 249 13.17 -11.11 -27.13
N ARG A 250 12.00 -11.73 -27.25
CA ARG A 250 10.73 -11.04 -27.10
C ARG A 250 10.65 -10.37 -25.73
N LEU A 251 10.12 -9.16 -25.70
CA LEU A 251 10.10 -8.34 -24.50
C LEU A 251 8.82 -8.67 -23.74
N GLY A 252 8.96 -9.23 -22.55
CA GLY A 252 7.83 -9.52 -21.67
C GLY A 252 7.55 -8.38 -20.71
N GLN A 253 7.29 -8.73 -19.45
CA GLN A 253 7.13 -7.76 -18.37
C GLN A 253 8.47 -7.07 -18.04
N GLN A 254 8.45 -5.74 -17.98
CA GLN A 254 9.61 -4.88 -17.68
C GLN A 254 9.25 -3.80 -16.66
N PRO A 255 10.11 -3.53 -15.66
CA PRO A 255 10.01 -2.33 -14.84
C PRO A 255 10.37 -1.09 -15.67
N LEU A 256 9.46 -0.14 -15.75
CA LEU A 256 9.64 1.15 -16.39
C LEU A 256 9.64 2.26 -15.35
N ILE A 257 10.44 3.29 -15.60
CA ILE A 257 10.44 4.53 -14.84
C ILE A 257 10.04 5.69 -15.75
N LEU A 258 9.16 6.56 -15.28
CA LEU A 258 8.70 7.76 -15.97
C LEU A 258 9.05 8.96 -15.10
N ALA A 259 9.46 10.06 -15.71
CA ALA A 259 9.80 11.27 -14.99
C ALA A 259 9.56 12.51 -15.85
N VAL A 260 9.24 13.63 -15.19
CA VAL A 260 9.15 14.96 -15.79
C VAL A 260 9.91 15.96 -14.94
N GLY A 261 10.53 16.96 -15.56
CA GLY A 261 11.14 18.08 -14.86
C GLY A 261 10.90 19.37 -15.61
N SER A 262 10.55 20.45 -14.92
CA SER A 262 10.14 21.72 -15.53
C SER A 262 11.32 22.57 -15.99
N ALA A 263 12.51 22.32 -15.47
CA ALA A 263 13.73 23.01 -15.86
C ALA A 263 14.31 22.42 -17.15
N HIS A 264 14.71 23.28 -18.08
CA HIS A 264 15.31 22.84 -19.33
C HIS A 264 16.70 22.23 -19.08
N PRO A 265 17.08 21.15 -19.78
CA PRO A 265 18.45 20.67 -19.76
C PRO A 265 19.45 21.77 -20.10
N ASN A 266 20.61 21.76 -19.44
CA ASN A 266 21.63 22.78 -19.67
C ASN A 266 22.37 22.58 -21.01
N THR A 267 23.35 23.44 -21.31
CA THR A 267 24.15 23.38 -22.55
C THR A 267 24.94 22.06 -22.72
N HIS A 268 25.21 21.35 -21.62
CA HIS A 268 25.85 20.04 -21.60
C HIS A 268 24.84 18.89 -21.50
N PHE A 269 23.55 19.17 -21.71
CA PHE A 269 22.45 18.20 -21.65
C PHE A 269 22.27 17.54 -20.28
N HIS A 270 22.77 18.14 -19.20
CA HIS A 270 22.47 17.65 -17.88
C HIS A 270 21.04 18.00 -17.49
N LEU A 271 20.35 17.01 -16.92
CA LEU A 271 18.98 17.13 -16.45
C LEU A 271 18.97 17.73 -15.04
N SER A 272 17.94 18.52 -14.73
CA SER A 272 17.61 18.83 -13.34
C SER A 272 17.06 17.59 -12.64
N GLU A 273 16.88 17.66 -11.32
CA GLU A 273 15.98 16.73 -10.65
C GLU A 273 14.58 16.82 -11.29
N HIS A 274 13.90 15.67 -11.39
CA HIS A 274 12.51 15.61 -11.81
C HIS A 274 11.59 16.29 -10.78
N ASP A 275 10.52 16.93 -11.23
CA ASP A 275 9.48 17.41 -10.33
C ASP A 275 8.57 16.26 -9.90
N ASP A 276 8.33 15.33 -10.81
CA ASP A 276 7.47 14.18 -10.57
C ASP A 276 7.99 12.92 -11.28
N LYS A 277 7.73 11.76 -10.68
CA LYS A 277 8.23 10.47 -11.15
C LYS A 277 7.32 9.31 -10.79
N LYS A 278 7.37 8.26 -11.60
CA LYS A 278 6.63 7.01 -11.39
C LYS A 278 7.45 5.79 -11.80
N SER A 279 7.34 4.71 -11.03
CA SER A 279 7.77 3.37 -11.43
C SER A 279 6.54 2.50 -11.69
N ILE A 280 6.54 1.75 -12.79
CA ILE A 280 5.47 0.83 -13.19
C ILE A 280 6.06 -0.50 -13.69
N LYS A 281 5.32 -1.59 -13.55
CA LYS A 281 5.60 -2.84 -14.25
C LYS A 281 4.73 -2.92 -15.50
N PHE A 282 5.35 -2.94 -16.66
CA PHE A 282 4.66 -2.91 -17.94
C PHE A 282 4.90 -4.20 -18.72
N ASP A 283 3.87 -4.74 -19.35
CA ASP A 283 3.96 -5.96 -20.14
C ASP A 283 3.86 -5.68 -21.64
N PHE A 284 4.96 -5.92 -22.36
CA PHE A 284 5.07 -5.76 -23.80
C PHE A 284 4.57 -6.99 -24.59
N SER A 285 4.24 -8.10 -23.92
CA SER A 285 3.77 -9.33 -24.58
C SER A 285 2.31 -9.24 -25.06
N ALA A 286 1.53 -8.33 -24.48
CA ALA A 286 0.18 -8.00 -24.90
C ALA A 286 0.21 -7.27 -26.25
N GLY A 287 -0.10 -7.98 -27.34
CA GLY A 287 -0.23 -7.41 -28.68
C GLY A 287 -1.43 -6.46 -28.82
N ALA A 288 -1.60 -5.89 -30.02
CA ALA A 288 -2.63 -4.90 -30.38
C ALA A 288 -4.10 -5.29 -30.09
N ALA A 289 -4.36 -6.53 -29.65
CA ALA A 289 -5.70 -7.05 -29.33
C ALA A 289 -5.91 -7.39 -27.84
N ALA A 290 -5.11 -6.84 -26.92
CA ALA A 290 -5.31 -7.02 -25.48
C ALA A 290 -5.74 -5.71 -24.82
N SER A 291 -7.03 -5.41 -24.94
CA SER A 291 -7.73 -4.53 -23.99
C SER A 291 -7.54 -5.09 -22.57
N ALA A 292 -6.99 -4.26 -21.69
CA ALA A 292 -6.97 -4.37 -20.23
C ALA A 292 -6.49 -5.71 -19.60
N SER A 293 -5.18 -5.92 -19.53
CA SER A 293 -4.58 -6.62 -18.38
C SER A 293 -3.81 -5.59 -17.54
N ASP A 294 -4.52 -5.07 -16.55
CA ASP A 294 -4.29 -3.79 -15.89
C ASP A 294 -3.39 -3.98 -14.64
N SER A 295 -2.07 -3.90 -14.80
CA SER A 295 -1.11 -3.93 -13.68
C SER A 295 -1.23 -2.67 -12.78
N SER A 296 -1.77 -1.57 -13.32
CA SER A 296 -2.22 -0.41 -12.54
C SER A 296 -3.43 -0.75 -11.66
N SER A 297 -4.41 -1.51 -12.16
CA SER A 297 -5.56 -1.93 -11.36
C SER A 297 -5.17 -2.77 -10.15
N ASP A 298 -4.19 -3.67 -10.27
CA ASP A 298 -3.80 -4.53 -9.13
C ASP A 298 -3.15 -3.70 -8.00
N ILE A 299 -2.29 -2.74 -8.36
CA ILE A 299 -1.68 -1.83 -7.38
C ILE A 299 -2.73 -0.91 -6.76
N ASP A 300 -3.64 -0.35 -7.57
CA ASP A 300 -4.68 0.55 -7.07
C ASP A 300 -5.74 -0.22 -6.25
N GLN A 301 -6.02 -1.47 -6.59
CA GLN A 301 -6.85 -2.37 -5.80
C GLN A 301 -6.18 -2.70 -4.46
N LYS A 302 -4.87 -2.96 -4.43
CA LYS A 302 -4.12 -3.17 -3.18
C LYS A 302 -4.11 -1.94 -2.28
N LYS A 303 -3.97 -0.74 -2.85
CA LYS A 303 -4.13 0.53 -2.10
C LYS A 303 -5.53 0.64 -1.50
N LYS A 304 -6.58 0.39 -2.29
CA LYS A 304 -7.97 0.40 -1.82
C LYS A 304 -8.17 -0.64 -0.71
N ASN A 305 -7.70 -1.87 -0.89
CA ASN A 305 -7.81 -2.93 0.11
C ASN A 305 -7.08 -2.59 1.41
N HIS A 306 -5.85 -2.04 1.34
CA HIS A 306 -5.13 -1.55 2.51
C HIS A 306 -5.92 -0.45 3.24
N GLY A 307 -6.47 0.52 2.49
CA GLY A 307 -7.30 1.59 3.05
C GLY A 307 -8.57 1.09 3.72
N ILE A 308 -9.34 0.21 3.05
CA ILE A 308 -10.57 -0.39 3.57
C ILE A 308 -10.27 -1.17 4.86
N LEU A 309 -9.27 -2.05 4.83
CA LEU A 309 -8.88 -2.83 6.00
C LEU A 309 -8.45 -1.93 7.16
N GLY A 310 -7.69 -0.86 6.87
CA GLY A 310 -7.27 0.11 7.87
C GLY A 310 -8.43 0.86 8.51
N VAL A 311 -9.38 1.35 7.72
CA VAL A 311 -10.58 2.04 8.23
C VAL A 311 -11.45 1.10 9.05
N ILE A 312 -11.71 -0.13 8.58
CA ILE A 312 -12.57 -1.09 9.29
C ILE A 312 -11.92 -1.55 10.61
N SER A 313 -10.65 -1.95 10.58
CA SER A 313 -9.99 -2.50 11.77
C SER A 313 -9.65 -1.41 12.78
N TRP A 314 -8.87 -0.40 12.37
CA TRP A 314 -8.34 0.63 13.24
C TRP A 314 -9.29 1.81 13.45
N GLY A 315 -10.14 2.11 12.48
CA GLY A 315 -11.10 3.21 12.54
C GLY A 315 -12.44 2.85 13.19
N LEU A 316 -12.82 1.56 13.21
CA LEU A 316 -14.12 1.11 13.73
C LEU A 316 -14.01 0.01 14.80
N ILE A 317 -13.50 -1.18 14.45
CA ILE A 317 -13.55 -2.37 15.32
C ILE A 317 -12.77 -2.15 16.63
N LEU A 318 -11.51 -1.72 16.54
CA LEU A 318 -10.66 -1.49 17.72
C LEU A 318 -11.21 -0.37 18.64
N PRO A 319 -11.69 0.78 18.12
CA PRO A 319 -12.42 1.77 18.91
C PRO A 319 -13.67 1.21 19.61
N VAL A 320 -14.51 0.46 18.91
CA VAL A 320 -15.71 -0.18 19.51
C VAL A 320 -15.31 -1.11 20.66
N GLY A 321 -14.27 -1.92 20.45
CA GLY A 321 -13.69 -2.78 21.49
C GLY A 321 -13.26 -1.98 22.73
N ALA A 322 -12.69 -0.79 22.55
CA ALA A 322 -12.19 0.06 23.64
C ALA A 322 -13.30 0.79 24.42
N ILE A 323 -14.47 1.01 23.80
CA ILE A 323 -15.64 1.64 24.44
C ILE A 323 -16.28 0.70 25.47
N ILE A 324 -16.33 -0.60 25.18
CA ILE A 324 -17.00 -1.62 26.02
C ILE A 324 -16.56 -1.59 27.50
N PRO A 325 -15.26 -1.71 27.85
CA PRO A 325 -14.81 -1.75 29.24
C PRO A 325 -14.98 -0.41 29.95
N ARG A 326 -15.33 0.69 29.28
CA ARG A 326 -15.61 1.97 29.93
C ARG A 326 -17.05 2.05 30.42
N TYR A 327 -18.02 1.64 29.59
CA TYR A 327 -19.44 1.88 29.84
C TYR A 327 -20.21 0.63 30.30
N PHE A 328 -19.71 -0.56 29.97
CA PHE A 328 -20.45 -1.81 30.20
C PHE A 328 -19.88 -2.67 31.34
N LYS A 329 -18.97 -2.15 32.19
CA LYS A 329 -18.38 -2.91 33.32
C LYS A 329 -19.40 -3.53 34.28
N HIS A 330 -20.60 -2.97 34.39
CA HIS A 330 -21.68 -3.49 35.22
C HIS A 330 -22.27 -4.81 34.70
N LYS A 331 -21.92 -5.24 33.49
CA LYS A 331 -22.29 -6.51 32.87
C LYS A 331 -21.13 -7.51 32.99
N ASP A 332 -20.61 -7.76 34.19
CA ASP A 332 -19.55 -8.75 34.42
C ASP A 332 -20.14 -10.17 34.33
N PRO A 333 -19.49 -11.15 33.66
CA PRO A 333 -18.22 -11.08 32.94
C PRO A 333 -18.34 -10.71 31.44
N LEU A 334 -19.55 -10.48 30.93
CA LEU A 334 -19.83 -10.25 29.50
C LEU A 334 -18.98 -9.13 28.87
N TRP A 335 -18.82 -7.99 29.55
CA TRP A 335 -18.02 -6.87 29.02
C TRP A 335 -16.59 -7.29 28.70
N TYR A 336 -16.03 -8.19 29.51
CA TYR A 336 -14.65 -8.64 29.37
C TYR A 336 -14.49 -9.51 28.12
N TYR A 337 -15.40 -10.47 27.91
CA TYR A 337 -15.39 -11.32 26.72
C TYR A 337 -15.65 -10.51 25.44
N LEU A 338 -16.61 -9.58 25.46
CA LEU A 338 -16.88 -8.73 24.30
C LEU A 338 -15.66 -7.85 23.96
N HIS A 339 -15.05 -7.21 24.96
CA HIS A 339 -13.81 -6.45 24.77
C HIS A 339 -12.71 -7.34 24.17
N LEU A 340 -12.47 -8.51 24.76
CA LEU A 340 -11.43 -9.44 24.33
C LEU A 340 -11.62 -9.87 22.87
N VAL A 341 -12.79 -10.40 22.52
CA VAL A 341 -13.06 -10.94 21.18
C VAL A 341 -12.96 -9.84 20.13
N ILE A 342 -13.58 -8.69 20.37
CA ILE A 342 -13.57 -7.56 19.42
C ILE A 342 -12.15 -7.02 19.23
N GLN A 343 -11.35 -6.91 20.30
CA GLN A 343 -9.97 -6.45 20.21
C GLN A 343 -9.08 -7.46 19.46
N PHE A 344 -9.23 -8.77 19.68
CA PHE A 344 -8.47 -9.78 18.94
C PHE A 344 -8.83 -9.79 17.44
N VAL A 345 -10.12 -9.73 17.10
CA VAL A 345 -10.58 -9.62 15.70
C VAL A 345 -10.02 -8.35 15.05
N GLY A 346 -10.14 -7.21 15.73
CA GLY A 346 -9.59 -5.93 15.28
C GLY A 346 -8.07 -5.99 15.10
N PHE A 347 -7.34 -6.65 16.00
CA PHE A 347 -5.88 -6.79 15.92
C PHE A 347 -5.45 -7.65 14.72
N ILE A 348 -6.13 -8.77 14.46
CA ILE A 348 -5.82 -9.64 13.31
C ILE A 348 -6.03 -8.87 12.00
N LEU A 349 -7.18 -8.20 11.85
CA LEU A 349 -7.45 -7.37 10.66
C LEU A 349 -6.47 -6.19 10.56
N GLY A 350 -6.10 -5.60 11.70
CA GLY A 350 -5.11 -4.54 11.78
C GLY A 350 -3.71 -5.00 11.37
N LEU A 351 -3.31 -6.22 11.73
CA LEU A 351 -2.05 -6.84 11.28
C LEU A 351 -2.08 -7.12 9.77
N THR A 352 -3.19 -7.67 9.25
CA THR A 352 -3.39 -7.86 7.80
C THR A 352 -3.24 -6.53 7.06
N THR A 353 -3.79 -5.45 7.59
CA THR A 353 -3.63 -4.09 7.03
C THR A 353 -2.14 -3.74 6.88
N VAL A 354 -1.33 -3.97 7.91
CA VAL A 354 0.11 -3.67 7.89
C VAL A 354 0.85 -4.58 6.90
N VAL A 355 0.51 -5.87 6.83
CA VAL A 355 1.11 -6.82 5.87
C VAL A 355 0.84 -6.38 4.42
N VAL A 356 -0.41 -6.03 4.10
CA VAL A 356 -0.77 -5.51 2.77
C VAL A 356 -0.04 -4.19 2.49
N GLY A 357 0.08 -3.31 3.50
CA GLY A 357 0.85 -2.06 3.38
C GLY A 357 2.34 -2.30 3.10
N ARG A 358 2.93 -3.35 3.69
CA ARG A 358 4.32 -3.73 3.42
C ARG A 358 4.49 -4.27 2.00
N GLN A 359 3.61 -5.17 1.57
CA GLN A 359 3.62 -5.69 0.20
C GLN A 359 3.48 -4.56 -0.81
N LEU A 360 2.61 -3.58 -0.54
CA LEU A 360 2.45 -2.41 -1.37
C LEU A 360 3.76 -1.62 -1.45
N TYR A 361 4.42 -1.34 -0.32
CA TYR A 361 5.71 -0.67 -0.27
C TYR A 361 6.78 -1.37 -1.13
N ASP A 362 6.88 -2.70 -1.04
CA ASP A 362 7.84 -3.49 -1.81
C ASP A 362 7.58 -3.43 -3.33
N GLN A 363 6.33 -3.17 -3.74
CA GLN A 363 5.94 -3.08 -5.15
C GLN A 363 6.13 -1.69 -5.75
N ILE A 364 5.89 -0.61 -4.98
CA ILE A 364 5.90 0.76 -5.51
C ILE A 364 7.13 1.57 -5.10
N GLY A 365 7.94 1.09 -4.14
CA GLY A 365 9.11 1.80 -3.63
C GLY A 365 8.81 3.19 -3.05
N ALA A 366 7.54 3.45 -2.68
CA ALA A 366 7.09 4.78 -2.30
C ALA A 366 7.76 5.23 -0.99
N HIS A 367 8.44 6.37 -1.04
CA HIS A 367 9.10 6.96 0.11
C HIS A 367 8.10 7.74 0.98
N GLN A 368 7.38 7.03 1.86
CA GLN A 368 6.38 7.60 2.77
C GLN A 368 6.74 7.32 4.24
N PRO A 369 7.86 7.90 4.74
CA PRO A 369 8.43 7.55 6.04
C PRO A 369 7.50 7.88 7.21
N THR A 370 6.72 8.97 7.12
CA THR A 370 5.83 9.40 8.20
C THR A 370 4.66 8.44 8.43
N HIS A 371 3.91 8.09 7.38
CA HIS A 371 2.80 7.13 7.47
C HIS A 371 3.30 5.75 7.91
N ARG A 372 4.44 5.31 7.37
CA ARG A 372 5.06 4.05 7.77
C ARG A 372 5.48 4.06 9.24
N GLY A 373 6.14 5.13 9.68
CA GLY A 373 6.63 5.28 11.05
C GLY A 373 5.49 5.29 12.06
N ILE A 374 4.45 6.08 11.82
CA ILE A 374 3.27 6.13 12.68
C ILE A 374 2.54 4.78 12.70
N GLY A 375 2.37 4.13 11.54
CA GLY A 375 1.75 2.81 11.45
C GLY A 375 2.50 1.72 12.24
N ILE A 376 3.84 1.69 12.13
CA ILE A 376 4.68 0.77 12.91
C ILE A 376 4.59 1.08 14.40
N PHE A 377 4.58 2.35 14.78
CA PHE A 377 4.44 2.77 16.18
C PHE A 377 3.09 2.33 16.77
N ALA A 378 1.99 2.50 16.03
CA ALA A 378 0.67 2.03 16.44
C ALA A 378 0.60 0.50 16.58
N LEU A 379 1.22 -0.25 15.64
CA LEU A 379 1.33 -1.71 15.72
C LEU A 379 2.15 -2.16 16.94
N PHE A 380 3.25 -1.47 17.25
CA PHE A 380 4.03 -1.76 18.45
C PHE A 380 3.18 -1.59 19.72
N LEU A 381 2.43 -0.49 19.82
CA LEU A 381 1.53 -0.25 20.96
C LEU A 381 0.39 -1.27 21.04
N SER A 382 -0.10 -1.80 19.91
CA SER A 382 -1.14 -2.83 19.91
C SER A 382 -0.59 -4.21 20.30
N ILE A 383 0.64 -4.56 19.93
CA ILE A 383 1.33 -5.76 20.44
C ILE A 383 1.46 -5.67 21.97
N LEU A 384 1.82 -4.51 22.50
CA LEU A 384 1.81 -4.24 23.94
C LEU A 384 0.42 -4.48 24.57
N GLN A 385 -0.68 -4.13 23.88
CA GLN A 385 -2.04 -4.45 24.35
C GLN A 385 -2.32 -5.95 24.40
N VAL A 386 -1.88 -6.72 23.39
CA VAL A 386 -2.01 -8.18 23.38
C VAL A 386 -1.19 -8.81 24.51
N LEU A 387 0.03 -8.33 24.76
CA LEU A 387 0.83 -8.77 25.91
C LEU A 387 0.17 -8.43 27.25
N ALA A 388 -0.56 -7.32 27.33
CA ALA A 388 -1.31 -6.94 28.53
C ALA A 388 -2.34 -8.01 28.91
N PHE A 389 -2.94 -8.71 27.94
CA PHE A 389 -3.84 -9.83 28.21
C PHE A 389 -3.13 -11.00 28.91
N PHE A 390 -1.96 -11.42 28.42
CA PHE A 390 -1.20 -12.53 29.02
C PHE A 390 -0.59 -12.16 30.37
N LEU A 391 -0.17 -10.91 30.54
CA LEU A 391 0.44 -10.40 31.77
C LEU A 391 -0.60 -9.84 32.75
N ARG A 392 -1.88 -10.18 32.57
CA ARG A 392 -2.99 -9.65 33.35
C ARG A 392 -2.89 -10.13 34.82
N PRO A 393 -2.62 -9.25 35.81
CA PRO A 393 -2.49 -9.67 37.20
C PRO A 393 -3.85 -9.93 37.86
N ASP A 394 -3.83 -10.70 38.96
CA ASP A 394 -5.00 -10.94 39.81
C ASP A 394 -5.64 -9.65 40.32
N LYS A 395 -6.96 -9.70 40.53
CA LYS A 395 -7.79 -8.53 40.91
C LYS A 395 -7.31 -7.87 42.21
N ASP A 396 -6.78 -8.65 43.15
CA ASP A 396 -6.37 -8.17 44.48
C ASP A 396 -4.90 -7.74 44.57
N SER A 397 -4.14 -7.87 43.48
CA SER A 397 -2.71 -7.55 43.46
C SER A 397 -2.45 -6.04 43.37
N LYS A 398 -1.45 -5.53 44.11
CA LYS A 398 -1.05 -4.10 44.02
C LYS A 398 -0.54 -3.71 42.62
N ILE A 399 0.05 -4.67 41.90
CA ILE A 399 0.55 -4.47 40.53
C ILE A 399 -0.57 -4.24 39.50
N ARG A 400 -1.81 -4.66 39.81
CA ARG A 400 -3.02 -4.43 38.99
C ARG A 400 -3.22 -2.95 38.64
N ILE A 401 -2.85 -2.05 39.54
CA ILE A 401 -3.01 -0.60 39.35
C ILE A 401 -2.10 -0.10 38.22
N TYR A 402 -0.82 -0.47 38.23
CA TYR A 402 0.14 -0.11 37.19
C TYR A 402 -0.24 -0.74 35.85
N TRP A 403 -0.65 -2.01 35.86
CA TRP A 403 -1.16 -2.69 34.67
C TRP A 403 -2.36 -1.95 34.06
N ASN A 404 -3.33 -1.50 34.88
CA ASN A 404 -4.48 -0.73 34.39
C ASN A 404 -4.03 0.59 33.74
N TRP A 405 -3.12 1.33 34.38
CA TRP A 405 -2.58 2.58 33.84
C TRP A 405 -1.93 2.37 32.47
N TYR A 406 -1.01 1.42 32.40
CA TYR A 406 -0.33 1.02 31.18
C TYR A 406 -1.32 0.63 30.08
N HIS A 407 -2.22 -0.32 30.36
CA HIS A 407 -3.18 -0.83 29.38
C HIS A 407 -4.10 0.28 28.86
N HIS A 408 -4.61 1.14 29.74
CA HIS A 408 -5.49 2.24 29.36
C HIS A 408 -4.80 3.30 28.51
N TRP A 409 -3.61 3.77 28.92
CA TRP A 409 -2.92 4.85 28.22
C TRP A 409 -2.31 4.37 26.90
N CYS A 410 -1.63 3.22 26.89
CA CYS A 410 -1.06 2.69 25.65
C CYS A 410 -2.14 2.36 24.62
N GLY A 411 -3.30 1.83 25.04
CA GLY A 411 -4.43 1.60 24.14
C GLY A 411 -5.00 2.88 23.53
N ARG A 412 -5.17 3.94 24.33
CA ARG A 412 -5.65 5.25 23.85
C ARG A 412 -4.67 5.91 22.88
N VAL A 413 -3.38 5.88 23.20
CA VAL A 413 -2.33 6.43 22.34
C VAL A 413 -2.28 5.65 21.02
N ALA A 414 -2.43 4.32 21.04
CA ALA A 414 -2.51 3.51 19.82
C ALA A 414 -3.67 3.94 18.92
N LEU A 415 -4.88 4.09 19.48
CA LEU A 415 -6.06 4.53 18.72
C LEU A 415 -5.91 5.95 18.17
N PHE A 416 -5.34 6.87 18.94
CA PHE A 416 -5.07 8.23 18.47
C PHE A 416 -4.14 8.25 17.25
N PHE A 417 -2.99 7.58 17.35
CA PHE A 417 -2.04 7.53 16.24
C PHE A 417 -2.59 6.73 15.06
N ALA A 418 -3.40 5.71 15.28
CA ALA A 418 -4.08 5.01 14.20
C ALA A 418 -5.05 5.93 13.45
N ALA A 419 -5.83 6.75 14.16
CA ALA A 419 -6.74 7.71 13.54
C ALA A 419 -5.99 8.77 12.71
N VAL A 420 -4.87 9.29 13.22
CA VAL A 420 -3.96 10.18 12.48
C VAL A 420 -3.34 9.47 11.27
N ASN A 421 -2.99 8.20 11.41
CA ASN A 421 -2.38 7.45 10.32
C ASN A 421 -3.36 7.17 9.19
N ILE A 422 -4.65 6.98 9.49
CA ILE A 422 -5.72 6.81 8.50
C ILE A 422 -5.90 8.10 7.69
N THR A 423 -5.98 9.27 8.34
CA THR A 423 -6.11 10.55 7.61
C THR A 423 -4.90 10.81 6.71
N LEU A 424 -3.70 10.52 7.22
CA LEU A 424 -2.47 10.61 6.44
C LEU A 424 -2.44 9.62 5.27
N GLY A 425 -2.92 8.39 5.48
CA GLY A 425 -3.04 7.37 4.43
C GLY A 425 -4.01 7.76 3.32
N ILE A 426 -5.16 8.34 3.66
CA ILE A 426 -6.13 8.89 2.68
C ILE A 426 -5.49 10.02 1.86
N HIS A 427 -4.74 10.91 2.53
CA HIS A 427 -4.06 12.02 1.86
C HIS A 427 -2.98 11.54 0.89
N ILE A 428 -2.07 10.68 1.34
CA ILE A 428 -0.98 10.12 0.53
C ILE A 428 -1.50 9.21 -0.59
N GLY A 429 -2.61 8.51 -0.33
CA GLY A 429 -3.25 7.63 -1.31
C GLY A 429 -4.00 8.36 -2.43
N HIS A 430 -4.12 9.69 -2.36
CA HIS A 430 -4.92 10.51 -3.28
C HIS A 430 -6.35 9.97 -3.48
N ALA A 431 -6.97 9.44 -2.43
CA ALA A 431 -8.23 8.68 -2.52
C ALA A 431 -9.49 9.54 -2.80
N GLY A 432 -9.33 10.82 -3.15
CA GLY A 432 -10.44 11.73 -3.44
C GLY A 432 -11.15 12.28 -2.20
N SER A 433 -12.18 13.11 -2.42
CA SER A 433 -13.02 13.71 -1.37
C SER A 433 -13.84 12.68 -0.61
N ASP A 434 -14.32 11.64 -1.30
CA ASP A 434 -15.31 10.71 -0.75
C ASP A 434 -14.75 9.90 0.42
N TRP A 435 -13.47 9.52 0.34
CA TRP A 435 -12.77 8.85 1.44
C TRP A 435 -12.59 9.76 2.67
N LYS A 436 -12.32 11.05 2.45
CA LYS A 436 -12.20 12.03 3.54
C LYS A 436 -13.54 12.23 4.22
N ILE A 437 -14.61 12.35 3.44
CA ILE A 437 -15.98 12.52 3.93
C ILE A 437 -16.43 11.26 4.68
N GLY A 438 -16.26 10.08 4.09
CA GLY A 438 -16.66 8.81 4.67
C GLY A 438 -15.94 8.52 5.99
N TYR A 439 -14.62 8.69 6.03
CA TYR A 439 -13.87 8.53 7.29
C TYR A 439 -14.21 9.63 8.31
N GLY A 440 -14.43 10.87 7.87
CA GLY A 440 -14.87 11.96 8.75
C GLY A 440 -16.22 11.68 9.41
N PHE A 441 -17.18 11.12 8.65
CA PHE A 441 -18.47 10.69 9.16
C PHE A 441 -18.33 9.54 10.17
N LEU A 442 -17.55 8.51 9.85
CA LEU A 442 -17.26 7.40 10.75
C LEU A 442 -16.64 7.89 12.08
N LEU A 443 -15.61 8.73 12.01
CA LEU A 443 -14.95 9.29 13.18
C LEU A 443 -15.93 10.11 14.03
N THR A 444 -16.79 10.90 13.39
CA THR A 444 -17.83 11.69 14.07
C THR A 444 -18.82 10.79 14.81
N ILE A 445 -19.29 9.71 14.18
CA ILE A 445 -20.18 8.73 14.84
C ILE A 445 -19.53 8.10 16.06
N VAL A 446 -18.27 7.67 15.95
CA VAL A 446 -17.53 7.06 17.07
C VAL A 446 -17.39 8.06 18.23
N LEU A 447 -17.03 9.31 17.94
CA LEU A 447 -16.89 10.36 18.97
C LEU A 447 -18.24 10.74 19.59
N LEU A 448 -19.29 10.91 18.79
CA LEU A 448 -20.65 11.18 19.30
C LEU A 448 -21.15 10.04 20.18
N SER A 449 -20.89 8.79 19.80
CA SER A 449 -21.25 7.61 20.61
C SER A 449 -20.57 7.66 21.98
N VAL A 450 -19.28 8.01 22.04
CA VAL A 450 -18.55 8.20 23.30
C VAL A 450 -19.14 9.33 24.13
N ILE A 451 -19.47 10.48 23.52
CA ILE A 451 -20.06 11.63 24.21
C ILE A 451 -21.42 11.25 24.82
N ILE A 452 -22.29 10.61 24.04
CA ILE A 452 -23.62 10.17 24.50
C ILE A 452 -23.47 9.16 25.64
N LEU A 453 -22.61 8.15 25.49
CA LEU A 453 -22.38 7.14 26.52
C LEU A 453 -21.80 7.75 27.81
N GLU A 454 -20.90 8.73 27.71
CA GLU A 454 -20.36 9.45 28.87
C GLU A 454 -21.43 10.31 29.55
N ALA A 455 -22.29 10.98 28.78
CA ALA A 455 -23.41 11.74 29.34
C ALA A 455 -24.38 10.83 30.10
N LEU A 456 -24.78 9.69 29.50
CA LEU A 456 -25.63 8.69 30.13
C LEU A 456 -24.98 8.11 31.41
N ALA A 457 -23.68 7.78 31.36
CA ALA A 457 -22.95 7.27 32.52
C ALA A 457 -22.88 8.30 33.66
N CYS A 458 -22.68 9.58 33.34
CA CYS A 458 -22.71 10.67 34.31
C CYS A 458 -24.10 10.85 34.94
N MET A 459 -25.17 10.80 34.14
CA MET A 459 -26.55 10.91 34.65
C MET A 459 -26.90 9.76 35.59
N ARG A 460 -26.57 8.52 35.23
CA ARG A 460 -26.77 7.35 36.10
C ARG A 460 -26.05 7.49 37.43
N LYS A 461 -24.76 7.90 37.40
CA LYS A 461 -23.96 8.13 38.61
C LYS A 461 -24.56 9.22 39.51
N ARG A 462 -25.19 10.25 38.93
CA ARG A 462 -25.89 11.29 39.68
C ARG A 462 -27.15 10.73 40.34
N SER A 463 -27.96 9.96 39.61
CA SER A 463 -29.18 9.32 40.12
C SER A 463 -28.89 8.39 41.31
N ASP A 464 -27.87 7.53 41.20
CA ASP A 464 -27.50 6.60 42.28
C ASP A 464 -27.09 7.34 43.57
N ARG A 465 -26.50 8.53 43.45
CA ARG A 465 -26.14 9.37 44.62
C ARG A 465 -27.36 10.00 45.29
N THR A 466 -28.44 10.23 44.57
CA THR A 466 -29.68 10.82 45.11
C THR A 466 -30.55 9.81 45.86
N ILE A 467 -30.37 8.51 45.59
CA ILE A 467 -31.20 7.42 46.17
C ILE A 467 -30.68 6.94 47.55
N ILE A 468 -29.43 7.25 47.93
CA ILE A 468 -28.91 6.93 49.27
C ILE A 468 -29.34 8.04 50.25
N PRO A 469 -30.28 7.80 51.20
CA PRO A 469 -30.59 8.79 52.22
C PRO A 469 -29.36 9.00 53.15
N PRO A 470 -29.16 10.21 53.71
CA PRO A 470 -28.04 10.46 54.60
C PRO A 470 -28.13 9.56 55.83
N SER A 471 -27.17 8.64 55.97
CA SER A 471 -26.99 7.85 57.18
C SER A 471 -26.42 8.73 58.28
N PHE A 472 -27.28 9.47 58.97
CA PHE A 472 -26.99 10.06 60.27
C PHE A 472 -28.29 10.12 61.08
N GLN A 473 -28.69 9.00 61.67
CA GLN A 473 -29.61 9.02 62.82
C GLN A 473 -28.76 9.21 64.07
N MET A 474 -28.86 10.39 64.69
CA MET A 474 -28.48 10.57 66.09
C MET A 474 -29.57 9.92 66.95
N ASN A 475 -29.19 8.93 67.76
CA ASN A 475 -30.06 8.40 68.81
C ASN A 475 -30.33 9.52 69.85
N PRO A 476 -31.58 9.69 70.33
CA PRO A 476 -31.84 10.56 71.46
C PRO A 476 -31.28 9.92 72.73
N VAL A 477 -30.45 10.67 73.43
CA VAL A 477 -29.99 10.34 74.79
C VAL A 477 -31.21 10.47 75.71
N HIS A 478 -31.80 9.34 76.10
CA HIS A 478 -32.59 9.28 77.32
C HIS A 478 -31.63 9.30 78.50
N SER A 479 -31.46 10.47 79.13
CA SER A 479 -30.94 10.55 80.49
C SER A 479 -32.09 10.27 81.45
N ALA A 480 -31.97 9.17 82.18
CA ALA A 480 -32.71 8.91 83.39
C ALA A 480 -32.23 9.88 84.49
N MET A 481 -33.18 10.61 85.09
CA MET A 481 -33.28 10.86 86.54
C MET A 481 -34.66 11.41 86.86
#